data_AF-A0A367EGD8-F1
#
_entry.id   AF-A0A367EGD8-F1
#
_cell.length_a   1.000
_cell.length_b   1.000
_cell.length_c   1.000
_cell.angle_alpha   90.00
_cell.angle_beta   90.00
_cell.angle_gamma   90.00
#
_symmetry.space_group_name_H-M   'P 1'
#
loop_
_entity.id
_entity.type
_entity.pdbx_description
1 polymer ?
#
loop_
_entity_poly.entity_id
_entity_poly.type
_entity_poly.pdbx_seq_one_letter_code
_entity_poly.pdbx_strand_id
1 'polypeptide(L)'
;MSMGISGFEPSFLSGVDAIRQVHGSRLAALIGRRLTRFALVRFAEDGDWYADCPVVLDLDGVQVEVCHWKFDELSIGWDTIDTAATITGWECVELTPKWSHRDERLEPFVGQALCEVTLLEWRPVDRDLAAGTVAVEFTFPNGCLRIVNGLDENRVEVGAAYPDYVRHRLGR
;
A
#
# COMPACT_ATOMS: atom_id res chain seq x y z
N MET A 1 -0.81 -14.78 -13.07
CA MET A 1 -1.23 -13.70 -13.97
C MET A 1 -0.14 -12.65 -13.95
N SER A 2 0.50 -12.38 -15.07
CA SER A 2 1.51 -11.31 -15.18
C SER A 2 0.82 -9.94 -15.23
N MET A 3 1.22 -9.04 -14.32
CA MET A 3 0.75 -7.65 -14.29
C MET A 3 1.54 -6.74 -15.25
N GLY A 4 2.59 -7.21 -15.91
CA GLY A 4 3.34 -6.38 -16.88
C GLY A 4 3.95 -5.08 -16.32
N ILE A 5 4.03 -4.96 -14.98
CA ILE A 5 4.59 -3.80 -14.30
C ILE A 5 6.11 -3.97 -14.21
N SER A 6 6.84 -3.01 -14.80
CA SER A 6 8.30 -2.98 -14.73
C SER A 6 8.79 -2.87 -13.29
N GLY A 7 9.68 -3.80 -12.89
CA GLY A 7 10.29 -3.82 -11.56
C GLY A 7 9.39 -4.30 -10.42
N PHE A 8 8.19 -4.79 -10.72
CA PHE A 8 7.32 -5.41 -9.72
C PHE A 8 7.65 -6.90 -9.55
N GLU A 9 8.47 -7.20 -8.55
CA GLU A 9 8.81 -8.57 -8.13
C GLU A 9 8.42 -8.74 -6.65
N PRO A 10 7.13 -9.06 -6.35
CA PRO A 10 6.65 -9.06 -4.98
C PRO A 10 7.26 -10.21 -4.17
N SER A 11 7.73 -9.88 -2.97
CA SER A 11 8.04 -10.84 -1.91
C SER A 11 6.95 -10.76 -0.84
N PHE A 12 6.20 -11.83 -0.68
CA PHE A 12 5.03 -11.88 0.19
C PHE A 12 5.39 -12.41 1.58
N LEU A 13 4.96 -11.68 2.61
CA LEU A 13 5.14 -12.02 4.02
C LEU A 13 3.78 -12.01 4.73
N SER A 14 3.62 -12.88 5.73
CA SER A 14 2.42 -12.91 6.59
C SER A 14 2.80 -12.64 8.05
N GLY A 15 1.96 -11.87 8.73
CA GLY A 15 2.10 -11.56 10.15
C GLY A 15 3.08 -10.42 10.48
N VAL A 16 2.78 -9.73 11.58
CA VAL A 16 3.46 -8.48 11.97
C VAL A 16 4.94 -8.68 12.18
N ASP A 17 5.36 -9.78 12.82
CA ASP A 17 6.75 -10.00 13.19
C ASP A 17 7.65 -10.15 11.95
N ALA A 18 7.20 -10.90 10.95
CA ALA A 18 7.94 -11.09 9.69
C ALA A 18 8.06 -9.77 8.93
N ILE A 19 6.96 -9.04 8.77
CA ILE A 19 6.94 -7.74 8.08
C ILE A 19 7.83 -6.72 8.83
N ARG A 20 7.73 -6.67 10.15
CA ARG A 20 8.53 -5.78 10.99
C ARG A 20 10.03 -6.10 10.92
N GLN A 21 10.38 -7.39 10.93
CA GLN A 21 11.77 -7.83 10.83
C GLN A 21 12.41 -7.40 9.50
N VAL A 22 11.68 -7.53 8.38
CA VAL A 22 12.21 -7.25 7.04
C VAL A 22 12.14 -5.76 6.70
N HIS A 23 11.03 -5.08 7.03
CA HIS A 23 10.75 -3.72 6.52
C HIS A 23 10.69 -2.65 7.62
N GLY A 24 10.65 -3.03 8.90
CA GLY A 24 10.37 -2.11 9.99
C GLY A 24 11.34 -0.92 10.09
N SER A 25 12.64 -1.16 9.90
CA SER A 25 13.65 -0.09 9.92
C SER A 25 13.50 0.89 8.75
N ARG A 26 13.21 0.39 7.55
CA ARG A 26 13.05 1.22 6.34
C ARG A 26 11.74 2.02 6.38
N LEU A 27 10.66 1.41 6.86
CA LEU A 27 9.39 2.11 7.12
C LEU A 27 9.55 3.21 8.17
N ALA A 28 10.27 2.96 9.27
CA ALA A 28 10.55 3.98 10.28
C ALA A 28 11.39 5.14 9.70
N ALA A 29 12.31 4.86 8.77
CA ALA A 29 13.13 5.87 8.10
C ALA A 29 12.35 6.79 7.13
N LEU A 30 11.07 6.51 6.88
CA LEU A 30 10.18 7.40 6.12
C LEU A 30 9.66 8.58 6.96
N ILE A 31 9.72 8.49 8.29
CA ILE A 31 9.22 9.53 9.18
C ILE A 31 9.97 10.85 8.92
N GLY A 32 9.22 11.94 8.79
CA GLY A 32 9.70 13.27 8.46
C GLY A 32 9.76 13.58 6.95
N ARG A 33 9.68 12.56 6.08
CA ARG A 33 9.63 12.74 4.62
C ARG A 33 8.24 13.13 4.16
N ARG A 34 8.15 13.96 3.12
CA ARG A 34 6.89 14.40 2.54
C ARG A 34 6.39 13.45 1.47
N LEU A 35 5.11 13.10 1.49
CA LEU A 35 4.49 12.42 0.35
C LEU A 35 4.51 13.37 -0.86
N THR A 36 5.30 13.08 -1.89
CA THR A 36 5.45 13.96 -3.06
C THR A 36 4.60 13.51 -4.25
N ARG A 37 4.48 12.20 -4.44
CA ARG A 37 3.70 11.58 -5.52
C ARG A 37 3.16 10.23 -5.06
N PHE A 38 2.16 9.76 -5.77
CA PHE A 38 1.65 8.40 -5.65
C PHE A 38 1.26 7.91 -7.05
N ALA A 39 1.11 6.60 -7.20
CA ALA A 39 0.59 6.00 -8.42
C ALA A 39 -0.30 4.80 -8.09
N LEU A 40 -1.41 4.70 -8.82
CA LEU A 40 -2.33 3.58 -8.84
C LEU A 40 -2.51 3.10 -10.28
N VAL A 41 -2.70 1.80 -10.48
CA VAL A 41 -3.07 1.28 -11.81
C VAL A 41 -4.57 1.46 -12.00
N ARG A 42 -4.97 2.18 -13.05
CA ARG A 42 -6.37 2.32 -13.47
C ARG A 42 -6.54 1.82 -14.88
N PHE A 43 -7.77 1.49 -15.27
CA PHE A 43 -8.07 1.18 -16.66
C PHE A 43 -8.26 2.46 -17.49
N ALA A 44 -7.87 2.43 -18.75
CA ALA A 44 -7.97 3.58 -19.62
C ALA A 44 -9.41 3.89 -20.02
N GLU A 45 -10.23 2.84 -20.05
CA GLU A 45 -11.58 2.77 -20.58
C GLU A 45 -12.60 3.47 -19.68
N ASP A 46 -12.63 3.09 -18.40
CA ASP A 46 -13.60 3.58 -17.41
C ASP A 46 -12.93 4.43 -16.31
N GLY A 47 -11.61 4.35 -16.18
CA GLY A 47 -10.87 5.00 -15.10
C GLY A 47 -10.95 4.26 -13.77
N ASP A 48 -11.50 3.04 -13.74
CA ASP A 48 -11.62 2.25 -12.52
C ASP A 48 -10.25 1.85 -12.01
N TRP A 49 -10.14 1.79 -10.68
CA TRP A 49 -8.92 1.37 -10.01
C TRP A 49 -8.83 -0.14 -10.02
N TYR A 50 -7.69 -0.65 -10.50
CA TYR A 50 -7.40 -2.07 -10.45
C TYR A 50 -6.63 -2.39 -9.17
N ALA A 51 -7.38 -2.87 -8.17
CA ALA A 51 -6.94 -2.99 -6.79
C ALA A 51 -5.96 -4.17 -6.54
N ASP A 52 -5.84 -5.11 -7.47
CA ASP A 52 -4.82 -6.17 -7.41
C ASP A 52 -3.39 -5.63 -7.58
N CYS A 53 -3.22 -4.47 -8.23
CA CYS A 53 -1.92 -3.87 -8.45
C CYS A 53 -1.39 -3.12 -7.22
N PRO A 54 -0.06 -3.01 -7.05
CA PRO A 54 0.56 -2.32 -5.94
C PRO A 54 0.13 -0.85 -5.86
N VAL A 55 -0.08 -0.38 -4.64
CA VAL A 55 -0.20 1.05 -4.33
C VAL A 55 1.22 1.61 -4.14
N VAL A 56 1.59 2.60 -4.95
CA VAL A 56 2.92 3.20 -4.92
C VAL A 56 2.85 4.57 -4.27
N LEU A 57 3.63 4.80 -3.22
CA LEU A 57 3.78 6.10 -2.56
C LEU A 57 5.25 6.54 -2.64
N ASP A 58 5.51 7.79 -2.98
CA ASP A 58 6.86 8.37 -2.93
C ASP A 58 6.94 9.42 -1.83
N LEU A 59 7.87 9.22 -0.91
CA LEU A 59 8.14 10.14 0.17
C LEU A 59 9.54 10.74 0.03
N ASP A 60 9.60 11.98 -0.45
CA ASP A 60 10.83 12.72 -0.80
C ASP A 60 11.86 11.85 -1.56
N GLY A 61 11.42 11.20 -2.63
CA GLY A 61 12.25 10.36 -3.50
C GLY A 61 12.53 8.95 -2.97
N VAL A 62 11.92 8.55 -1.85
CA VAL A 62 11.91 7.16 -1.40
C VAL A 62 10.54 6.56 -1.70
N GLN A 63 10.50 5.60 -2.61
CA GLN A 63 9.31 4.90 -3.03
C GLN A 63 9.05 3.69 -2.14
N VAL A 64 7.81 3.56 -1.66
CA VAL A 64 7.28 2.36 -1.00
C VAL A 64 6.12 1.81 -1.84
N GLU A 65 6.13 0.50 -2.04
CA GLU A 65 5.22 -0.19 -2.95
C GLU A 65 4.48 -1.26 -2.15
N VAL A 66 3.19 -1.07 -1.90
CA VAL A 66 2.42 -1.95 -1.02
C VAL A 66 1.44 -2.75 -1.84
N CYS A 67 1.48 -4.08 -1.71
CA CYS A 67 0.57 -4.98 -2.40
C CYS A 67 0.08 -6.07 -1.45
N HIS A 68 -1.21 -6.10 -1.16
CA HIS A 68 -1.88 -7.25 -0.55
C HIS A 68 -2.08 -8.34 -1.59
N TRP A 69 -2.07 -9.59 -1.14
CA TRP A 69 -2.36 -10.76 -1.98
C TRP A 69 -2.89 -11.89 -1.11
N LYS A 70 -3.87 -12.64 -1.62
CA LYS A 70 -4.61 -13.64 -0.83
C LYS A 70 -5.08 -13.06 0.52
N PHE A 71 -5.48 -13.94 1.42
CA PHE A 71 -6.12 -13.54 2.66
C PHE A 71 -5.22 -12.72 3.58
N ASP A 72 -3.93 -13.06 3.74
CA ASP A 72 -3.07 -12.47 4.77
C ASP A 72 -1.64 -12.13 4.34
N GLU A 73 -1.34 -12.23 3.04
CA GLU A 73 -0.02 -11.94 2.52
C GLU A 73 0.11 -10.45 2.14
N LEU A 74 1.23 -9.86 2.53
CA LEU A 74 1.59 -8.48 2.22
C LEU A 74 2.98 -8.44 1.59
N SER A 75 3.10 -7.73 0.47
CA SER A 75 4.38 -7.35 -0.10
C SER A 75 4.65 -5.87 0.10
N ILE A 76 5.88 -5.54 0.51
CA ILE A 76 6.39 -4.17 0.59
C ILE A 76 7.67 -4.07 -0.24
N GLY A 77 7.53 -3.57 -1.46
CA GLY A 77 8.63 -3.23 -2.37
C GLY A 77 9.16 -1.82 -2.15
N TRP A 78 10.29 -1.51 -2.78
CA TRP A 78 10.96 -0.23 -2.60
C TRP A 78 11.84 0.18 -3.77
N ASP A 79 11.57 1.35 -4.34
CA ASP A 79 12.37 1.97 -5.41
C ASP A 79 12.62 1.05 -6.62
N THR A 80 11.72 0.10 -6.91
CA THR A 80 11.85 -0.83 -8.05
C THR A 80 10.82 -0.57 -9.14
N ILE A 81 9.59 -0.19 -8.80
CA ILE A 81 8.53 0.07 -9.80
C ILE A 81 8.78 1.39 -10.52
N ASP A 82 8.85 1.34 -11.86
CA ASP A 82 8.84 2.55 -12.69
C ASP A 82 7.39 2.95 -13.03
N THR A 83 6.88 3.95 -12.33
CA THR A 83 5.52 4.49 -12.53
C THR A 83 5.39 5.41 -13.75
N ALA A 84 6.49 5.75 -14.42
CA ALA A 84 6.48 6.47 -15.70
C ALA A 84 6.50 5.52 -16.91
N ALA A 85 6.90 4.26 -16.71
CA ALA A 85 6.89 3.25 -17.75
C ALA A 85 5.47 2.81 -18.11
N THR A 86 5.21 2.62 -19.40
CA THR A 86 3.99 1.96 -19.88
C THR A 86 3.94 0.54 -19.35
N ILE A 87 2.76 0.11 -18.88
CA ILE A 87 2.53 -1.27 -18.46
C ILE A 87 2.44 -2.15 -19.72
N THR A 88 3.33 -3.12 -19.85
CA THR A 88 3.46 -3.98 -21.03
C THR A 88 3.46 -5.46 -20.64
N GLY A 89 2.81 -6.32 -21.42
CA GLY A 89 2.67 -7.75 -21.07
C GLY A 89 1.54 -8.02 -20.09
N TRP A 90 0.52 -7.16 -20.09
CA TRP A 90 -0.73 -7.35 -19.38
C TRP A 90 -1.52 -8.52 -19.97
N GLU A 91 -1.95 -9.47 -19.14
CA GLU A 91 -2.63 -10.68 -19.62
C GLU A 91 -4.13 -10.49 -19.88
N CYS A 92 -4.79 -9.48 -19.28
CA CYS A 92 -6.21 -9.23 -19.49
C CYS A 92 -6.44 -8.33 -20.72
N VAL A 93 -6.77 -8.93 -21.86
CA VAL A 93 -6.84 -8.23 -23.17
C VAL A 93 -8.02 -7.27 -23.33
N GLU A 94 -8.98 -7.25 -22.40
CA GLU A 94 -10.20 -6.44 -22.50
C GLU A 94 -10.03 -5.01 -21.99
N LEU A 95 -9.04 -4.77 -21.12
CA LEU A 95 -8.84 -3.49 -20.45
C LEU A 95 -7.38 -3.05 -20.52
N THR A 96 -7.15 -1.76 -20.72
CA THR A 96 -5.82 -1.18 -20.89
C THR A 96 -5.34 -0.59 -19.57
N PRO A 97 -4.39 -1.22 -18.86
CA PRO A 97 -3.85 -0.68 -17.61
C PRO A 97 -3.00 0.56 -17.87
N LYS A 98 -3.16 1.58 -17.04
CA LYS A 98 -2.33 2.79 -17.05
C LYS A 98 -2.04 3.25 -15.63
N TRP A 99 -0.87 3.85 -15.43
CA TRP A 99 -0.60 4.57 -14.19
C TRP A 99 -1.46 5.83 -14.10
N SER A 100 -2.03 6.05 -12.93
CA SER A 100 -2.75 7.26 -12.54
C SER A 100 -2.12 7.86 -11.29
N HIS A 101 -1.88 9.17 -11.33
CA HIS A 101 -1.38 9.96 -10.22
C HIS A 101 -2.50 10.81 -9.58
N ARG A 102 -3.75 10.36 -9.74
CA ARG A 102 -4.96 11.03 -9.26
C ARG A 102 -5.81 10.03 -8.48
N ASP A 103 -6.13 10.39 -7.25
CA ASP A 103 -7.08 9.68 -6.37
C ASP A 103 -7.50 10.62 -5.24
N GLU A 104 -8.79 10.88 -5.12
CA GLU A 104 -9.35 11.82 -4.13
C GLU A 104 -9.00 11.47 -2.68
N ARG A 105 -8.70 10.19 -2.40
CA ARG A 105 -8.30 9.71 -1.07
C ARG A 105 -6.84 10.03 -0.77
N LEU A 106 -5.98 10.07 -1.79
CA LEU A 106 -4.52 10.26 -1.64
C LEU A 106 -4.09 11.72 -1.81
N GLU A 107 -4.77 12.46 -2.68
CA GLU A 107 -4.47 13.88 -2.96
C GLU A 107 -4.36 14.76 -1.70
N PRO A 108 -5.22 14.61 -0.66
CA PRO A 108 -5.12 15.44 0.55
C PRO A 108 -3.78 15.29 1.30
N PHE A 109 -3.08 14.17 1.16
CA PHE A 109 -1.84 13.89 1.87
C PHE A 109 -0.58 14.40 1.15
N VAL A 110 -0.68 14.74 -0.13
CA VAL A 110 0.46 15.22 -0.92
C VAL A 110 0.99 16.54 -0.33
N GLY A 111 2.32 16.62 -0.17
CA GLY A 111 3.03 17.74 0.44
C GLY A 111 3.14 17.67 1.97
N GLN A 112 2.40 16.78 2.64
CA GLN A 112 2.48 16.60 4.08
C GLN A 112 3.67 15.72 4.47
N ALA A 113 4.36 16.09 5.53
CA ALA A 113 5.41 15.27 6.14
C ALA A 113 4.79 14.12 6.94
N LEU A 114 5.30 12.92 6.74
CA LEU A 114 4.90 11.74 7.47
C LEU A 114 5.30 11.85 8.95
N CYS A 115 4.35 11.69 9.86
CA CYS A 115 4.57 11.76 11.30
C CYS A 115 4.88 10.39 11.92
N GLU A 116 4.19 9.34 11.45
CA GLU A 116 4.29 8.00 12.00
C GLU A 116 3.98 6.96 10.92
N VAL A 117 4.66 5.80 10.99
CA VAL A 117 4.27 4.59 10.25
C VAL A 117 3.97 3.50 11.27
N THR A 118 2.81 2.87 11.12
CA THR A 118 2.33 1.82 12.03
C THR A 118 1.91 0.59 11.23
N LEU A 119 2.29 -0.60 11.72
CA LEU A 119 1.68 -1.85 11.24
C LEU A 119 0.41 -2.10 12.06
N LEU A 120 -0.71 -2.33 11.39
CA LEU A 120 -2.00 -2.62 12.02
C LEU A 120 -2.34 -4.08 11.82
N GLU A 121 -2.58 -4.80 12.91
CA GLU A 121 -2.99 -6.21 12.85
C GLU A 121 -4.48 -6.33 13.12
N TRP A 122 -5.23 -6.94 12.20
CA TRP A 122 -6.65 -7.18 12.37
C TRP A 122 -6.90 -8.23 13.46
N ARG A 123 -7.52 -7.84 14.57
CA ARG A 123 -7.86 -8.74 15.69
C ARG A 123 -9.31 -8.51 16.14
N PRO A 124 -10.28 -8.98 15.36
CA PRO A 124 -11.68 -8.86 15.70
C PRO A 124 -12.03 -9.71 16.93
N VAL A 125 -13.07 -9.29 17.65
CA VAL A 125 -13.57 -10.00 18.84
C VAL A 125 -14.20 -11.35 18.45
N ASP A 126 -14.90 -11.38 17.31
CA ASP A 126 -15.54 -12.57 16.77
C ASP A 126 -14.63 -13.34 15.82
N ARG A 127 -15.03 -14.58 15.50
CA ARG A 127 -14.28 -15.41 14.55
C ARG A 127 -14.32 -14.80 13.16
N ASP A 128 -13.16 -14.36 12.69
CA ASP A 128 -12.93 -13.85 11.34
C ASP A 128 -11.77 -14.61 10.68
N LEU A 129 -11.91 -14.89 9.39
CA LEU A 129 -10.87 -15.53 8.59
C LEU A 129 -9.71 -14.57 8.28
N ALA A 130 -9.95 -13.27 8.31
CA ALA A 130 -8.91 -12.24 8.11
C ALA A 130 -8.13 -11.93 9.41
N ALA A 131 -8.40 -12.61 10.53
CA ALA A 131 -7.69 -12.37 11.78
C ALA A 131 -6.18 -12.60 11.59
N GLY A 132 -5.37 -11.61 11.97
CA GLY A 132 -3.91 -11.62 11.79
C GLY A 132 -3.42 -10.91 10.52
N THR A 133 -4.33 -10.48 9.62
CA THR A 133 -3.95 -9.65 8.47
C THR A 133 -3.27 -8.36 8.92
N VAL A 134 -2.25 -7.94 8.18
CA VAL A 134 -1.46 -6.76 8.52
C VAL A 134 -1.64 -5.68 7.48
N ALA A 135 -2.10 -4.50 7.90
CA ALA A 135 -2.13 -3.28 7.08
C ALA A 135 -0.98 -2.33 7.42
N VAL A 136 -0.66 -1.44 6.49
CA VAL A 136 0.32 -0.36 6.71
C VAL A 136 -0.43 0.97 6.84
N GLU A 137 -0.22 1.66 7.95
CA GLU A 137 -0.75 3.00 8.20
C GLU A 137 0.34 4.06 8.12
N PHE A 138 0.07 5.10 7.34
CA PHE A 138 0.86 6.31 7.19
C PHE A 138 0.09 7.46 7.86
N THR A 139 0.63 8.00 8.95
CA THR A 139 0.01 9.11 9.68
C THR A 139 0.64 10.43 9.27
N PHE A 140 -0.20 11.39 8.92
CA PHE A 140 0.17 12.76 8.56
C PHE A 140 -0.54 13.76 9.50
N PRO A 141 -0.14 15.05 9.51
CA PRO A 141 -0.75 16.06 10.38
C PRO A 141 -2.28 16.17 10.23
N ASN A 142 -2.80 15.98 9.01
CA ASN A 142 -4.22 16.15 8.73
C ASN A 142 -5.01 14.83 8.63
N GLY A 143 -4.40 13.69 8.98
CA GLY A 143 -5.11 12.41 9.01
C GLY A 143 -4.22 11.19 8.78
N CYS A 144 -4.85 10.02 8.72
CA CYS A 144 -4.18 8.76 8.45
C CYS A 144 -4.62 8.19 7.11
N LEU A 145 -3.66 7.62 6.39
CA LEU A 145 -3.83 6.82 5.18
C LEU A 145 -3.46 5.37 5.51
N ARG A 146 -4.31 4.41 5.15
CA ARG A 146 -4.11 2.98 5.39
C ARG A 146 -4.25 2.21 4.10
N ILE A 147 -3.33 1.28 3.86
CA ILE A 147 -3.41 0.31 2.77
C ILE A 147 -3.69 -1.05 3.42
N VAL A 148 -4.94 -1.50 3.31
CA VAL A 148 -5.48 -2.68 3.97
C VAL A 148 -5.80 -3.76 2.94
N ASN A 149 -5.89 -5.01 3.40
CA ASN A 149 -6.43 -6.09 2.59
C ASN A 149 -7.97 -5.93 2.49
N GLY A 150 -8.46 -5.89 1.26
CA GLY A 150 -9.86 -5.69 0.90
C GLY A 150 -10.55 -6.94 0.36
N LEU A 151 -10.18 -8.13 0.83
CA LEU A 151 -10.50 -9.46 0.28
C LEU A 151 -9.63 -9.83 -0.92
N ASP A 152 -8.34 -10.03 -0.65
CA ASP A 152 -7.28 -10.39 -1.61
C ASP A 152 -6.82 -9.24 -2.53
N GLU A 153 -7.49 -8.09 -2.46
CA GLU A 153 -7.18 -6.86 -3.18
C GLU A 153 -6.65 -5.75 -2.25
N ASN A 154 -5.95 -4.75 -2.79
CA ASN A 154 -5.59 -3.57 -2.03
C ASN A 154 -6.81 -2.68 -1.79
N ARG A 155 -6.94 -2.14 -0.58
CA ARG A 155 -7.91 -1.09 -0.28
C ARG A 155 -7.23 0.09 0.40
N VAL A 156 -7.55 1.29 -0.09
CA VAL A 156 -7.11 2.55 0.52
C VAL A 156 -8.21 3.06 1.43
N GLU A 157 -7.89 3.23 2.70
CA GLU A 157 -8.78 3.80 3.71
C GLU A 157 -8.17 5.06 4.34
N VAL A 158 -9.00 6.06 4.63
CA VAL A 158 -8.58 7.33 5.22
C VAL A 158 -9.32 7.59 6.53
N GLY A 159 -8.69 8.32 7.44
CA GLY A 159 -9.25 8.62 8.77
C GLY A 159 -8.98 7.53 9.81
N ALA A 160 -9.76 7.53 10.89
CA ALA A 160 -9.53 6.65 12.03
C ALA A 160 -9.62 5.16 11.65
N ALA A 161 -8.68 4.36 12.16
CA ALA A 161 -8.74 2.91 12.03
C ALA A 161 -9.90 2.34 12.85
N TYR A 162 -10.43 1.20 12.40
CA TYR A 162 -11.39 0.43 13.18
C TYR A 162 -10.77 0.01 14.54
N PRO A 163 -11.58 -0.06 15.61
CA PRO A 163 -11.10 -0.34 16.96
C PRO A 163 -10.48 -1.74 17.11
N ASP A 164 -10.81 -2.66 16.20
CA ASP A 164 -10.34 -4.05 16.20
C ASP A 164 -8.91 -4.19 15.65
N TYR A 165 -8.31 -3.10 15.14
CA TYR A 165 -6.89 -3.10 14.79
C TYR A 165 -6.01 -2.93 16.02
N VAL A 166 -5.11 -3.88 16.24
CA VAL A 166 -3.98 -3.72 17.16
C VAL A 166 -2.85 -2.99 16.46
N ARG A 167 -2.37 -1.92 17.08
CA ARG A 167 -1.33 -1.04 16.54
C ARG A 167 0.07 -1.48 16.96
N HIS A 168 0.95 -1.69 16.00
CA HIS A 168 2.35 -2.07 16.20
C HIS A 168 3.28 -0.98 15.66
N ARG A 169 3.81 -0.15 16.57
CA ARG A 169 4.69 0.96 16.21
C ARG A 169 6.05 0.48 15.72
N LEU A 170 6.55 1.12 14.68
CA LEU A 170 7.86 0.86 14.11
C LEU A 170 8.90 1.78 14.79
N GLY A 171 9.46 1.30 15.90
CA GLY A 171 10.49 1.99 16.67
C GLY A 171 10.04 2.43 18.08
N ARG A 172 11.01 2.34 19.00
CA ARG A 172 11.23 3.21 20.16
C ARG A 172 12.71 3.58 20.14
#